data_AF-A0A4R6E180-F1
#
_entry.id   AF-A0A4R6E180-F1
#
_cell.length_a   1.000
_cell.length_b   1.000
_cell.length_c   1.000
_cell.angle_alpha   90.00
_cell.angle_beta   90.00
_cell.angle_gamma   90.00
#
_symmetry.space_group_name_H-M   'P 1'
#
loop_
_entity.id
_entity.type
_entity.pdbx_description
1 polymer ?
#
loop_
_entity_poly.entity_id
_entity_poly.type
_entity_poly.pdbx_seq_one_letter_code
_entity_poly.pdbx_strand_id
1 'polypeptide(L)'
;MNASASLPASAPAARRGGGFGAVLPWLLLALLAAFPLIAPHFELEYYVGFVRRLLIVMIAATSLNFILGYGGMVALGHAGFLGVGAYTVVALVDAGFSSAWLAWGAALVVTAAFATLIGAVSLRTRGVYFIMITLAFAQMLYYLGVSLRTYGGDDGYGIYTPLSLGGWLDAQPNAFYWAVLALAALIFALGSRLAVSRFGLALMGIRDNETRMAALGFPVFRLRLVAFAGAGAVAGLAGALLASHNGFVSPSMMHWTESAILIVMVVIGGMGNRWGGVIGVGLWLTLEEVLKMYTEYWHWPLGLLLIAIVFFAPRGLAALFGSKGERA
;
A
#
# COMPACT_ATOMS: atom_id res chain seq x y z
N MET A 1 54.87 -27.90 -3.31
CA MET A 1 54.49 -26.50 -3.55
C MET A 1 53.29 -26.47 -4.47
N ASN A 2 52.08 -26.32 -3.94
CA ASN A 2 50.96 -25.77 -4.70
C ASN A 2 49.93 -25.22 -3.71
N ALA A 3 49.56 -23.97 -3.94
CA ALA A 3 48.97 -23.05 -2.97
C ALA A 3 47.51 -23.38 -2.66
N SER A 4 47.21 -23.61 -1.38
CA SER A 4 45.86 -23.53 -0.82
C SER A 4 45.47 -22.05 -0.70
N ALA A 5 44.83 -21.50 -1.73
CA ALA A 5 44.20 -20.19 -1.66
C ALA A 5 42.86 -20.31 -0.91
N SER A 6 42.91 -20.06 0.40
CA SER A 6 41.74 -19.84 1.25
C SER A 6 40.94 -18.64 0.74
N LEU A 7 39.71 -18.86 0.28
CA LEU A 7 38.76 -17.79 0.00
C LEU A 7 38.35 -17.13 1.33
N PRO A 8 38.47 -15.81 1.51
CA PRO A 8 37.85 -15.16 2.65
C PRO A 8 36.34 -15.12 2.42
N ALA A 9 35.59 -15.83 3.25
CA ALA A 9 34.15 -15.65 3.39
C ALA A 9 33.89 -14.28 4.01
N SER A 10 33.74 -13.24 3.18
CA SER A 10 33.25 -11.95 3.66
C SER A 10 31.74 -12.05 3.88
N ALA A 11 31.35 -12.22 5.14
CA ALA A 11 29.98 -12.00 5.57
C ALA A 11 29.51 -10.61 5.12
N PRO A 12 28.27 -10.44 4.61
CA PRO A 12 27.76 -9.11 4.31
C PRO A 12 27.68 -8.33 5.62
N ALA A 13 28.60 -7.38 5.80
CA ALA A 13 28.59 -6.46 6.92
C ALA A 13 27.25 -5.74 6.92
N ALA A 14 26.46 -5.93 7.99
CA ALA A 14 25.24 -5.19 8.25
C ALA A 14 25.59 -3.70 8.37
N ARG A 15 25.56 -2.99 7.24
CA ARG A 15 25.80 -1.55 7.19
C ARG A 15 24.62 -0.85 7.88
N ARG A 16 24.85 -0.43 9.13
CA ARG A 16 24.03 0.58 9.80
C ARG A 16 24.12 1.86 8.95
N GLY A 17 23.06 2.16 8.21
CA GLY A 17 22.95 3.41 7.46
C GLY A 17 23.18 4.60 8.39
N GLY A 18 24.05 5.53 7.98
CA GLY A 18 24.43 6.71 8.75
C GLY A 18 23.23 7.58 9.16
N GLY A 19 23.43 8.38 10.22
CA GLY A 19 22.38 9.09 10.98
C GLY A 19 21.33 9.86 10.17
N PHE A 20 21.65 10.35 8.97
CA PHE A 20 20.67 11.00 8.08
C PHE A 20 19.53 10.08 7.63
N GLY A 21 19.81 8.79 7.41
CA GLY A 21 18.80 7.80 7.02
C GLY A 21 17.87 7.36 8.16
N ALA A 22 18.23 7.68 9.40
CA ALA A 22 17.44 7.43 10.60
C ALA A 22 16.59 8.65 11.02
N VAL A 23 17.07 9.87 10.75
CA VAL A 23 16.39 11.12 11.13
C VAL A 23 15.30 11.53 10.13
N LEU A 24 15.50 11.27 8.83
CA LEU A 24 14.51 11.60 7.78
C LEU A 24 13.07 11.11 8.06
N PRO A 25 12.81 9.86 8.48
CA PRO A 25 11.45 9.43 8.81
C PRO A 25 10.83 10.20 9.97
N TRP A 26 11.60 10.54 10.99
CA TRP A 26 11.12 11.33 12.12
C TRP A 26 10.79 12.76 11.70
N LEU A 27 11.60 13.37 10.84
CA LEU A 27 11.31 14.69 10.29
C LEU A 27 10.04 14.70 9.42
N LEU A 28 9.86 13.70 8.56
CA LEU A 28 8.65 13.58 7.74
C LEU A 28 7.40 13.35 8.60
N LEU A 29 7.49 12.49 9.62
CA LEU A 29 6.40 12.29 10.58
C LEU A 29 6.09 13.57 11.36
N ALA A 30 7.12 14.31 11.80
CA ALA A 30 6.94 15.57 12.50
C ALA A 30 6.30 16.63 11.59
N LEU A 31 6.71 16.71 10.32
CA LEU A 31 6.11 17.61 9.34
C LEU A 31 4.63 17.28 9.08
N LEU A 32 4.31 15.99 8.90
CA LEU A 32 2.92 15.54 8.72
C LEU A 32 2.09 15.79 9.98
N ALA A 33 2.64 15.55 11.18
CA ALA A 33 1.97 15.85 12.45
C ALA A 33 1.74 17.36 12.64
N ALA A 34 2.70 18.20 12.23
CA ALA A 34 2.55 19.65 12.34
C ALA A 34 1.51 20.22 11.37
N PHE A 35 1.27 19.55 10.23
CA PHE A 35 0.38 20.03 9.18
C PHE A 35 -1.05 20.40 9.65
N PRO A 36 -1.82 19.52 10.32
CA PRO A 36 -3.18 19.86 10.78
C PRO A 36 -3.20 20.94 11.88
N LEU A 37 -2.09 21.17 12.59
CA LEU A 37 -1.98 22.22 13.61
C LEU A 37 -1.71 23.59 12.98
N ILE A 38 -0.94 23.59 11.89
CA ILE A 38 -0.54 24.81 11.19
C ILE A 38 -1.61 25.23 10.16
N ALA A 39 -2.30 24.28 9.54
CA ALA A 39 -3.24 24.53 8.44
C ALA A 39 -4.31 25.61 8.73
N PRO A 40 -4.95 25.68 9.92
CA PRO A 40 -5.93 26.73 10.23
C PRO A 40 -5.33 28.14 10.22
N HIS A 41 -4.04 28.28 10.53
CA HIS A 41 -3.35 29.58 10.57
C HIS A 41 -2.99 30.13 9.19
N PHE A 42 -3.03 29.28 8.15
CA PHE A 42 -2.64 29.63 6.78
C PHE A 42 -3.79 29.42 5.78
N GLU A 43 -5.02 29.23 6.25
CA GLU A 43 -6.21 28.96 5.40
C GLU A 43 -6.06 27.69 4.52
N LEU A 44 -5.32 26.69 5.01
CA LEU A 44 -5.02 25.44 4.28
C LEU A 44 -5.90 24.26 4.71
N GLU A 45 -7.06 24.51 5.30
CA GLU A 45 -7.95 23.49 5.89
C GLU A 45 -8.40 22.44 4.86
N TYR A 46 -8.67 22.86 3.62
CA TYR A 46 -8.96 21.97 2.49
C TYR A 46 -7.90 20.87 2.32
N TYR A 47 -6.63 21.23 2.46
CA TYR A 47 -5.51 20.31 2.25
C TYR A 47 -5.35 19.28 3.37
N VAL A 48 -5.99 19.47 4.53
CA VAL A 48 -5.99 18.45 5.60
C VAL A 48 -6.68 17.17 5.11
N GLY A 49 -7.79 17.30 4.38
CA GLY A 49 -8.47 16.18 3.74
C GLY A 49 -7.60 15.52 2.68
N PHE A 50 -6.92 16.32 1.84
CA PHE A 50 -6.01 15.82 0.81
C PHE A 50 -4.84 15.03 1.41
N VAL A 51 -4.15 15.57 2.43
CA VAL A 51 -3.04 14.87 3.11
C VAL A 51 -3.54 13.60 3.80
N ARG A 52 -4.75 13.60 4.36
CA ARG A 52 -5.39 12.39 4.89
C ARG A 52 -5.57 11.32 3.80
N ARG A 53 -6.09 11.69 2.62
CA ARG A 53 -6.18 10.78 1.46
C ARG A 53 -4.80 10.24 1.07
N LEU A 54 -3.78 11.09 1.05
CA LEU A 54 -2.40 10.73 0.75
C LEU A 54 -1.88 9.67 1.74
N LEU A 55 -2.09 9.87 3.05
CA LEU A 55 -1.76 8.90 4.10
C LEU A 55 -2.44 7.54 3.90
N ILE A 56 -3.72 7.54 3.54
CA ILE A 56 -4.48 6.29 3.34
C ILE A 56 -3.98 5.55 2.10
N VAL A 57 -3.76 6.24 0.98
CA VAL A 57 -3.24 5.62 -0.24
C VAL A 57 -1.80 5.15 -0.04
N MET A 58 -1.00 5.82 0.81
CA MET A 58 0.32 5.34 1.21
C MET A 58 0.29 4.00 1.95
N ILE A 59 -0.73 3.74 2.78
CA ILE A 59 -0.93 2.42 3.42
C ILE A 59 -1.12 1.35 2.35
N ALA A 60 -2.01 1.60 1.38
CA ALA A 60 -2.25 0.68 0.25
C ALA A 60 -0.98 0.46 -0.58
N ALA A 61 -0.29 1.54 -0.98
CA ALA A 61 0.94 1.46 -1.77
C ALA A 61 2.08 0.77 -1.02
N THR A 62 2.18 0.93 0.30
CA THR A 62 3.18 0.23 1.13
C THR A 62 2.91 -1.28 1.15
N SER A 63 1.64 -1.69 1.27
CA SER A 63 1.26 -3.11 1.20
C SER A 63 1.56 -3.74 -0.15
N LEU A 64 1.26 -3.03 -1.24
CA LEU A 64 1.56 -3.47 -2.60
C LEU A 64 3.07 -3.52 -2.83
N ASN A 65 3.81 -2.49 -2.45
CA ASN A 65 5.27 -2.48 -2.55
C ASN A 65 5.91 -3.62 -1.77
N PHE A 66 5.32 -4.06 -0.66
CA PHE A 66 5.82 -5.21 0.08
C PHE A 66 5.82 -6.48 -0.78
N ILE A 67 4.68 -6.83 -1.39
CA ILE A 67 4.58 -8.05 -2.20
C ILE A 67 5.21 -7.93 -3.60
N LEU A 68 5.08 -6.77 -4.22
CA LEU A 68 5.59 -6.49 -5.56
C LEU A 68 7.11 -6.36 -5.50
N GLY A 69 7.60 -5.53 -4.59
CA GLY A 69 9.00 -5.24 -4.39
C GLY A 69 9.76 -6.41 -3.79
N TYR A 70 9.40 -6.88 -2.60
CA TYR A 70 10.17 -7.92 -1.91
C TYR A 70 9.79 -9.34 -2.35
N GLY A 71 8.54 -9.56 -2.77
CA GLY A 71 8.07 -10.88 -3.20
C GLY A 71 8.05 -11.15 -4.70
N GLY A 72 8.25 -10.13 -5.55
CA GLY A 72 8.16 -10.28 -7.00
C GLY A 72 6.76 -10.67 -7.49
N MET A 73 5.73 -10.46 -6.67
CA MET A 73 4.37 -10.84 -6.98
C MET A 73 3.64 -9.62 -7.53
N VAL A 74 3.59 -9.52 -8.86
CA VAL A 74 2.81 -8.49 -9.55
C VAL A 74 1.33 -8.89 -9.49
N ALA A 75 0.55 -8.25 -8.61
CA ALA A 75 -0.86 -8.59 -8.41
C ALA A 75 -1.76 -7.41 -8.79
N LEU A 76 -2.58 -7.56 -9.84
CA LEU A 76 -3.61 -6.58 -10.23
C LEU A 76 -4.92 -6.72 -9.42
N GLY A 77 -4.83 -7.32 -8.23
CA GLY A 77 -5.97 -7.58 -7.34
C GLY A 77 -6.14 -6.60 -6.17
N HIS A 78 -5.20 -5.68 -5.95
CA HIS A 78 -5.18 -4.84 -4.74
C HIS A 78 -6.41 -3.94 -4.59
N ALA A 79 -6.95 -3.40 -5.68
CA ALA A 79 -8.19 -2.63 -5.68
C ALA A 79 -9.39 -3.45 -5.20
N GLY A 80 -9.47 -4.73 -5.58
CA GLY A 80 -10.48 -5.63 -5.06
C GLY A 80 -10.41 -5.75 -3.54
N PHE A 81 -9.20 -5.85 -2.97
CA PHE A 81 -8.99 -5.88 -1.53
C PHE A 81 -9.33 -4.55 -0.84
N LEU A 82 -9.03 -3.40 -1.46
CA LEU A 82 -9.51 -2.10 -0.98
C LEU A 82 -11.04 -2.11 -0.86
N GLY A 83 -11.74 -2.54 -1.91
CA GLY A 83 -13.19 -2.56 -1.87
C GLY A 83 -13.77 -3.55 -0.87
N VAL A 84 -13.21 -4.75 -0.73
CA VAL A 84 -13.66 -5.69 0.33
C VAL A 84 -13.59 -5.04 1.71
N GLY A 85 -12.52 -4.28 1.99
CA GLY A 85 -12.41 -3.52 3.24
C GLY A 85 -13.43 -2.39 3.35
N ALA A 86 -13.66 -1.63 2.27
CA ALA A 86 -14.65 -0.56 2.22
C ALA A 86 -16.08 -1.08 2.41
N TYR A 87 -16.46 -2.16 1.73
CA TYR A 87 -17.77 -2.80 1.87
C TYR A 87 -17.95 -3.49 3.22
N THR A 88 -16.87 -3.91 3.89
CA THR A 88 -16.94 -4.37 5.28
C THR A 88 -17.38 -3.23 6.21
N VAL A 89 -16.89 -2.01 5.97
CA VAL A 89 -17.36 -0.83 6.71
C VAL A 89 -18.83 -0.55 6.42
N VAL A 90 -19.25 -0.58 5.15
CA VAL A 90 -20.66 -0.40 4.76
C VAL A 90 -21.56 -1.40 5.47
N ALA A 91 -21.22 -2.70 5.43
CA ALA A 91 -22.02 -3.74 6.06
C ALA A 91 -22.13 -3.58 7.59
N LEU A 92 -21.08 -3.10 8.26
CA LEU A 92 -21.11 -2.86 9.70
C LEU A 92 -21.90 -1.61 10.08
N VAL A 93 -21.76 -0.53 9.31
CA VAL A 93 -22.55 0.70 9.50
C VAL A 93 -24.04 0.40 9.28
N ASP A 94 -24.38 -0.34 8.22
CA ASP A 94 -25.75 -0.76 7.91
C ASP A 94 -26.34 -1.64 9.03
N ALA A 95 -25.51 -2.51 9.63
CA ALA A 95 -25.88 -3.30 10.81
C ALA A 95 -25.97 -2.47 12.12
N GLY A 96 -25.76 -1.16 12.07
CA GLY A 96 -25.89 -0.24 13.21
C GLY A 96 -24.63 -0.11 14.08
N PHE A 97 -23.49 -0.66 13.66
CA PHE A 97 -22.23 -0.46 14.38
C PHE A 97 -21.61 0.89 14.03
N SER A 98 -21.32 1.69 15.05
CA SER A 98 -20.72 3.03 14.89
C SER A 98 -19.22 3.07 15.22
N SER A 99 -18.62 1.98 15.72
CA SER A 99 -17.22 1.97 16.14
C SER A 99 -16.25 1.85 14.98
N ALA A 100 -15.38 2.86 14.80
CA ALA A 100 -14.31 2.87 13.81
C ALA A 100 -13.33 1.71 13.99
N TRP A 101 -12.90 1.45 15.23
CA TRP A 101 -11.93 0.40 15.52
C TRP A 101 -12.46 -1.00 15.20
N LEU A 102 -13.74 -1.24 15.49
CA LEU A 102 -14.40 -2.48 15.12
C LEU A 102 -14.47 -2.63 13.60
N ALA A 103 -14.87 -1.57 12.90
CA ALA A 103 -14.99 -1.59 11.44
C ALA A 103 -13.64 -1.82 10.74
N TRP A 104 -12.59 -1.13 11.16
CA TRP A 104 -11.25 -1.27 10.59
C TRP A 104 -10.60 -2.61 10.96
N GLY A 105 -10.83 -3.09 12.18
CA GLY A 105 -10.39 -4.42 12.61
C GLY A 105 -11.08 -5.55 11.84
N ALA A 106 -12.39 -5.43 11.63
CA ALA A 106 -13.16 -6.37 10.82
C ALA A 106 -12.69 -6.35 9.35
N ALA A 107 -12.47 -5.16 8.78
CA ALA A 107 -11.94 -5.03 7.42
C ALA A 107 -10.58 -5.72 7.25
N LEU A 108 -9.68 -5.60 8.24
CA LEU A 108 -8.41 -6.35 8.26
C LEU A 108 -8.64 -7.86 8.17
N VAL A 109 -9.52 -8.41 9.02
CA VAL A 109 -9.76 -9.86 9.12
C VAL A 109 -10.48 -10.40 7.88
N VAL A 110 -11.55 -9.73 7.45
CA VAL A 110 -12.34 -10.14 6.28
C VAL A 110 -11.47 -10.09 5.03
N THR A 111 -10.74 -9.00 4.80
CA THR A 111 -9.88 -8.91 3.62
C THR A 111 -8.70 -9.88 3.69
N ALA A 112 -8.14 -10.17 4.88
CA ALA A 112 -7.14 -11.23 5.04
C ALA A 112 -7.68 -12.60 4.63
N ALA A 113 -8.94 -12.91 4.97
CA ALA A 113 -9.59 -14.16 4.58
C ALA A 113 -9.75 -14.25 3.05
N PHE A 114 -10.31 -13.20 2.41
CA PHE A 114 -10.43 -13.13 0.95
C PHE A 114 -9.07 -13.22 0.25
N ALA A 115 -8.06 -12.49 0.75
CA ALA A 115 -6.71 -12.52 0.20
C ALA A 115 -6.05 -13.89 0.37
N THR A 116 -6.32 -14.60 1.47
CA THR A 116 -5.84 -15.98 1.66
C THR A 116 -6.49 -16.94 0.68
N LEU A 117 -7.81 -16.84 0.47
CA LEU A 117 -8.55 -17.68 -0.49
C LEU A 117 -8.06 -17.44 -1.92
N ILE A 118 -8.00 -16.18 -2.34
CA ILE A 118 -7.53 -15.77 -3.68
C ILE A 118 -6.06 -16.12 -3.85
N GLY A 119 -5.23 -15.89 -2.84
CA GLY A 119 -3.81 -16.24 -2.80
C GLY A 119 -3.60 -17.75 -2.96
N ALA A 120 -4.41 -18.58 -2.31
CA ALA A 120 -4.27 -20.03 -2.36
C ALA A 120 -4.48 -20.61 -3.77
N VAL A 121 -5.27 -19.93 -4.60
CA VAL A 121 -5.50 -20.29 -6.00
C VAL A 121 -4.47 -19.61 -6.91
N SER A 122 -4.33 -18.28 -6.81
CA SER A 122 -3.51 -17.49 -7.73
C SER A 122 -2.02 -17.84 -7.65
N LEU A 123 -1.48 -18.07 -6.45
CA LEU A 123 -0.05 -18.34 -6.23
C LEU A 123 0.43 -19.70 -6.77
N ARG A 124 -0.48 -20.54 -7.28
CA ARG A 124 -0.12 -21.76 -8.03
C ARG A 124 0.38 -21.45 -9.44
N THR A 125 0.18 -20.24 -9.93
CA THR A 125 0.65 -19.77 -11.23
C THR A 125 1.82 -18.81 -11.10
N ARG A 126 2.56 -18.58 -12.20
CA ARG A 126 3.75 -17.72 -12.22
C ARG A 126 3.69 -16.69 -13.34
N GLY A 127 4.40 -15.59 -13.16
CA GLY A 127 4.57 -14.54 -14.16
C GLY A 127 3.24 -13.93 -14.61
N VAL A 128 3.04 -13.82 -15.92
CA VAL A 128 1.85 -13.19 -16.52
C VAL A 128 0.55 -13.89 -16.12
N TYR A 129 0.55 -15.22 -15.95
CA TYR A 129 -0.64 -15.96 -15.52
C TYR A 129 -1.10 -15.56 -14.12
N PHE A 130 -0.17 -15.27 -13.20
CA PHE A 130 -0.50 -14.77 -11.87
C PHE A 130 -1.17 -13.39 -11.93
N ILE A 131 -0.66 -12.51 -12.79
CA ILE A 131 -1.24 -11.18 -13.05
C ILE A 131 -2.67 -11.33 -13.58
N MET A 132 -2.88 -12.19 -14.59
CA MET A 132 -4.19 -12.40 -15.21
C MET A 132 -5.22 -12.99 -14.24
N ILE A 133 -4.82 -13.97 -13.41
CA ILE A 133 -5.72 -14.56 -12.41
C ILE A 133 -6.08 -13.55 -11.32
N THR A 134 -5.09 -12.78 -10.83
CA THR A 134 -5.38 -11.74 -9.81
C THR A 134 -6.26 -10.63 -10.35
N LEU A 135 -6.09 -10.25 -11.62
CA LEU A 135 -6.99 -9.34 -12.34
C LEU A 135 -8.42 -9.90 -12.42
N ALA A 136 -8.57 -11.17 -12.79
CA ALA A 136 -9.88 -11.82 -12.88
C ALA A 136 -10.59 -11.86 -11.52
N PHE A 137 -9.88 -12.15 -10.43
CA PHE A 137 -10.43 -12.07 -9.08
C PHE A 137 -10.79 -10.64 -8.67
N ALA A 138 -10.01 -9.64 -9.07
CA ALA A 138 -10.34 -8.23 -8.85
C ALA A 138 -11.69 -7.88 -9.50
N GLN A 139 -11.86 -8.29 -10.76
CA GLN A 139 -13.09 -8.05 -11.52
C GLN A 139 -14.28 -8.87 -10.98
N MET A 140 -14.05 -10.08 -10.50
CA MET A 140 -15.08 -10.86 -9.80
C MET A 140 -15.57 -10.16 -8.54
N LEU A 141 -14.65 -9.59 -7.74
CA LEU A 141 -15.00 -8.80 -6.56
C LEU A 141 -15.70 -7.49 -6.93
N TYR A 142 -15.29 -6.83 -8.02
CA TYR A 142 -15.99 -5.66 -8.57
C TYR A 142 -17.45 -5.99 -8.91
N TYR A 143 -17.69 -7.04 -9.70
CA TYR A 143 -19.06 -7.45 -10.06
C TYR A 143 -19.85 -7.97 -8.88
N LEU A 144 -19.20 -8.56 -7.86
CA LEU A 144 -19.84 -8.86 -6.59
C LEU A 144 -20.34 -7.57 -5.92
N GLY A 145 -19.51 -6.54 -5.83
CA GLY A 145 -19.90 -5.21 -5.33
C GLY A 145 -21.11 -4.64 -6.08
N VAL A 146 -21.06 -4.64 -7.42
CA VAL A 146 -22.17 -4.20 -8.28
C VAL A 146 -23.46 -5.00 -8.02
N SER A 147 -23.34 -6.30 -7.75
CA SER A 147 -24.49 -7.18 -7.49
C SER A 147 -25.14 -6.98 -6.10
N LEU A 148 -24.44 -6.37 -5.14
CA LEU A 148 -24.91 -6.16 -3.77
C LEU A 148 -25.87 -4.96 -3.67
N ARG A 149 -27.08 -5.13 -4.20
CA ARG A 149 -28.12 -4.07 -4.19
C ARG A 149 -28.44 -3.52 -2.80
N THR A 150 -28.38 -4.36 -1.77
CA THR A 150 -28.57 -3.95 -0.37
C THR A 150 -27.55 -2.91 0.08
N TYR A 151 -26.32 -2.99 -0.46
CA TYR A 151 -25.22 -2.09 -0.15
C TYR A 151 -24.95 -1.10 -1.30
N GLY A 152 -26.00 -0.66 -1.98
CA GLY A 152 -25.94 0.38 -3.00
C GLY A 152 -25.69 -0.10 -4.43
N GLY A 153 -25.28 -1.36 -4.64
CA GLY A 153 -25.03 -1.91 -5.98
C GLY A 153 -24.06 -1.04 -6.80
N ASP A 154 -24.40 -0.75 -8.06
CA ASP A 154 -23.59 0.09 -8.95
C ASP A 154 -23.57 1.57 -8.52
N ASP A 155 -24.67 2.06 -7.92
CA ASP A 155 -24.81 3.45 -7.49
C ASP A 155 -23.94 3.77 -6.26
N GLY A 156 -23.54 2.75 -5.50
CA GLY A 156 -22.78 2.88 -4.27
C GLY A 156 -23.62 3.23 -3.04
N TYR A 157 -22.96 3.32 -1.89
CA TYR A 157 -23.58 3.49 -0.57
C TYR A 157 -22.99 4.70 0.16
N GLY A 158 -23.86 5.63 0.56
CA GLY A 158 -23.50 6.80 1.37
C GLY A 158 -23.44 6.46 2.86
N ILE A 159 -22.32 6.79 3.50
CA ILE A 159 -22.10 6.64 4.94
C ILE A 159 -22.38 8.01 5.58
N TYR A 160 -23.61 8.22 6.02
CA TYR A 160 -24.07 9.51 6.56
C TYR A 160 -23.69 9.75 8.02
N THR A 161 -23.36 8.69 8.75
CA THR A 161 -22.92 8.79 10.15
C THR A 161 -21.42 8.52 10.21
N PRO A 162 -20.60 9.52 10.58
CA PRO A 162 -19.17 9.30 10.79
C PRO A 162 -18.95 8.21 11.85
N LEU A 163 -17.98 7.34 11.59
CA LEU A 163 -17.58 6.33 12.57
C LEU A 163 -16.95 7.00 13.78
N SER A 164 -17.40 6.60 14.97
CA SER A 164 -16.88 7.04 16.25
C SER A 164 -15.55 6.35 16.55
N LEU A 165 -14.52 7.16 16.82
CA LEU A 165 -13.24 6.72 17.39
C LEU A 165 -13.38 6.45 18.89
N GLY A 166 -14.41 7.01 19.53
CA GLY A 166 -14.83 6.74 20.89
C GLY A 166 -14.47 7.85 21.88
N GLY A 167 -15.45 8.20 22.73
CA GLY A 167 -15.26 9.03 23.92
C GLY A 167 -14.60 10.38 23.64
N TRP A 168 -13.46 10.64 24.29
CA TRP A 168 -12.71 11.89 24.17
C TRP A 168 -12.05 12.10 22.80
N LEU A 169 -11.78 11.04 22.04
CA LEU A 169 -11.15 11.16 20.72
C LEU A 169 -12.08 11.87 19.73
N ASP A 170 -13.39 11.60 19.78
CA ASP A 170 -14.35 12.24 18.87
C ASP A 170 -14.52 13.74 19.16
N ALA A 171 -14.21 14.18 20.37
CA ALA A 171 -14.23 15.59 20.76
C ALA A 171 -13.00 16.38 20.27
N GLN A 172 -11.96 15.70 19.76
CA GLN A 172 -10.74 16.37 19.30
C GLN A 172 -10.85 16.84 17.85
N PRO A 173 -10.44 18.08 17.52
CA PRO A 173 -10.30 18.53 16.15
C PRO A 173 -9.38 17.59 15.36
N ASN A 174 -9.78 17.23 14.14
CA ASN A 174 -9.00 16.37 13.25
C ASN A 174 -8.65 14.99 13.85
N ALA A 175 -9.42 14.46 14.80
CA ALA A 175 -9.16 13.15 15.42
C ALA A 175 -8.93 12.02 14.40
N PHE A 176 -9.73 12.00 13.33
CA PHE A 176 -9.58 11.02 12.27
C PHE A 176 -8.26 11.16 11.50
N TYR A 177 -7.75 12.38 11.31
CA TYR A 177 -6.42 12.61 10.73
C TYR A 177 -5.32 11.96 11.59
N TRP A 178 -5.38 12.19 12.92
CA TRP A 178 -4.40 11.63 13.85
C TRP A 178 -4.45 10.10 13.90
N ALA A 179 -5.64 9.51 13.86
CA ALA A 179 -5.81 8.06 13.78
C ALA A 179 -5.20 7.49 12.49
N VAL A 180 -5.48 8.11 11.34
CA VAL A 180 -4.91 7.72 10.04
C VAL A 180 -3.39 7.87 10.04
N LEU A 181 -2.85 8.97 10.57
CA LEU A 181 -1.42 9.20 10.67
C LEU A 181 -0.74 8.13 11.53
N ALA A 182 -1.32 7.80 12.69
CA ALA A 182 -0.81 6.76 13.57
C ALA A 182 -0.81 5.38 12.89
N LEU A 183 -1.90 5.03 12.22
CA LEU A 183 -2.01 3.78 11.45
C LEU A 183 -1.03 3.73 10.27
N ALA A 184 -0.88 4.83 9.52
CA ALA A 184 0.07 4.92 8.42
C ALA A 184 1.51 4.77 8.90
N ALA A 185 1.88 5.45 9.99
CA ALA A 185 3.18 5.32 10.62
C ALA A 185 3.44 3.89 11.13
N LEU A 186 2.44 3.27 11.77
CA LEU A 186 2.51 1.90 12.25
C LEU A 186 2.72 0.91 11.10
N ILE A 187 1.92 0.98 10.03
CA ILE A 187 2.06 0.10 8.87
C ILE A 187 3.41 0.31 8.18
N PHE A 188 3.86 1.55 8.01
CA PHE A 188 5.16 1.84 7.44
C PHE A 188 6.31 1.26 8.29
N ALA A 189 6.23 1.41 9.61
CA ALA A 189 7.22 0.86 10.54
C ALA A 189 7.23 -0.69 10.51
N LEU A 190 6.04 -1.31 10.54
CA LEU A 190 5.90 -2.77 10.45
C LEU A 190 6.41 -3.31 9.11
N GLY A 191 6.04 -2.68 7.99
CA GLY A 191 6.53 -3.04 6.66
C GLY A 191 8.06 -2.92 6.55
N SER A 192 8.62 -1.83 7.11
CA SER A 192 10.07 -1.62 7.17
C SER A 192 10.80 -2.68 7.98
N ARG A 193 10.21 -3.12 9.12
CA ARG A 193 10.75 -4.20 9.95
C ARG A 193 10.62 -5.56 9.26
N LEU A 194 9.49 -5.83 8.63
CA LEU A 194 9.23 -7.07 7.89
C LEU A 194 10.19 -7.23 6.71
N ALA A 195 10.49 -6.16 5.99
CA ALA A 195 11.42 -6.17 4.87
C ALA A 195 12.83 -6.66 5.24
N VAL A 196 13.32 -6.29 6.42
CA VAL A 196 14.67 -6.68 6.92
C VAL A 196 14.64 -7.96 7.77
N SER A 197 13.44 -8.46 8.10
CA SER A 197 13.28 -9.69 8.87
C SER A 197 13.68 -10.94 8.08
N ARG A 198 13.85 -12.08 8.77
CA ARG A 198 14.09 -13.39 8.15
C ARG A 198 13.01 -13.74 7.12
N PHE A 199 11.76 -13.32 7.37
CA PHE A 199 10.65 -13.53 6.45
C PHE A 199 10.83 -12.71 5.16
N GLY A 200 11.14 -11.41 5.28
CA GLY A 200 11.40 -10.54 4.12
C GLY A 200 12.62 -10.98 3.30
N LEU A 201 13.70 -11.38 3.99
CA LEU A 201 14.90 -11.94 3.35
C LEU A 201 14.60 -13.25 2.60
N ALA A 202 13.82 -14.15 3.20
CA ALA A 202 13.38 -15.37 2.53
C ALA A 202 12.50 -15.07 1.31
N LEU A 203 11.63 -14.07 1.40
CA LEU A 203 10.75 -13.66 0.31
C LEU A 203 11.54 -13.05 -0.86
N MET A 204 12.55 -12.21 -0.57
CA MET A 204 13.48 -11.71 -1.59
C MET A 204 14.28 -12.85 -2.24
N GLY A 205 14.76 -13.81 -1.45
CA GLY A 205 15.42 -14.99 -2.01
C GLY A 205 14.50 -15.80 -2.93
N ILE A 206 13.21 -15.91 -2.58
CA ILE A 206 12.19 -16.59 -3.39
C ILE A 206 11.92 -15.84 -4.70
N ARG A 207 11.92 -14.51 -4.66
CA ARG A 207 11.80 -13.66 -5.84
C ARG A 207 13.00 -13.85 -6.78
N ASP A 208 14.20 -13.86 -6.23
CA ASP A 208 15.44 -13.90 -7.03
C ASP A 208 15.69 -15.30 -7.61
N ASN A 209 15.47 -16.37 -6.84
CA ASN A 209 15.55 -17.74 -7.35
C ASN A 209 14.70 -18.73 -6.52
N GLU A 210 13.48 -18.97 -7.00
CA GLU A 210 12.52 -19.87 -6.35
C GLU A 210 13.05 -21.30 -6.19
N THR A 211 13.68 -21.85 -7.23
CA THR A 211 14.19 -23.23 -7.24
C THR A 211 15.29 -23.43 -6.19
N ARG A 212 16.19 -22.44 -6.04
CA ARG A 212 17.24 -22.46 -5.02
C ARG A 212 16.64 -22.43 -3.61
N MET A 213 15.65 -21.58 -3.37
CA MET A 213 15.01 -21.49 -2.05
C MET A 213 14.26 -22.78 -1.69
N ALA A 214 13.60 -23.41 -2.67
CA ALA A 214 12.97 -24.70 -2.46
C ALA A 214 13.98 -25.81 -2.13
N ALA A 215 15.13 -25.85 -2.80
CA ALA A 215 16.21 -26.81 -2.51
C ALA A 215 16.82 -26.63 -1.12
N LEU A 216 16.83 -25.40 -0.59
CA LEU A 216 17.23 -25.09 0.79
C LEU A 216 16.15 -25.41 1.84
N GLY A 217 15.00 -25.97 1.43
CA GLY A 217 13.93 -26.40 2.33
C GLY A 217 12.95 -25.29 2.72
N PHE A 218 12.98 -24.12 2.09
CA PHE A 218 12.00 -23.06 2.40
C PHE A 218 10.61 -23.41 1.83
N PRO A 219 9.53 -23.24 2.62
CA PRO A 219 8.18 -23.49 2.15
C PRO A 219 7.67 -22.31 1.29
N VAL A 220 8.13 -22.25 0.05
CA VAL A 220 7.90 -21.14 -0.92
C VAL A 220 6.43 -20.70 -0.95
N PHE A 221 5.52 -21.64 -1.16
CA PHE A 221 4.09 -21.35 -1.30
C PHE A 221 3.51 -20.71 -0.02
N ARG A 222 3.85 -21.25 1.17
CA ARG A 222 3.34 -20.72 2.44
C ARG A 222 3.86 -19.32 2.71
N LEU A 223 5.13 -19.05 2.41
CA LEU A 223 5.73 -17.72 2.59
C LEU A 223 5.08 -16.68 1.67
N ARG A 224 4.89 -17.02 0.39
CA ARG A 224 4.16 -16.16 -0.55
C ARG A 224 2.70 -15.95 -0.12
N LEU A 225 2.03 -16.99 0.35
CA LEU A 225 0.63 -16.92 0.79
C LEU A 225 0.46 -15.99 2.00
N VAL A 226 1.33 -16.12 3.00
CA VAL A 226 1.30 -15.22 4.17
C VAL A 226 1.60 -13.78 3.77
N ALA A 227 2.58 -13.55 2.87
CA ALA A 227 2.88 -12.21 2.37
C ALA A 227 1.69 -11.61 1.61
N PHE A 228 1.06 -12.39 0.74
CA PHE A 228 -0.09 -11.97 -0.05
C PHE A 228 -1.33 -11.70 0.81
N ALA A 229 -1.62 -12.57 1.79
CA ALA A 229 -2.70 -12.38 2.75
C ALA A 229 -2.48 -11.13 3.61
N GLY A 230 -1.26 -10.92 4.11
CA GLY A 230 -0.91 -9.74 4.90
C GLY A 230 -1.01 -8.44 4.09
N ALA A 231 -0.54 -8.43 2.84
CA ALA A 231 -0.69 -7.28 1.97
C ALA A 231 -2.16 -6.99 1.64
N GLY A 232 -2.95 -8.02 1.33
CA GLY A 232 -4.38 -7.88 1.14
C GLY A 232 -5.10 -7.33 2.37
N ALA A 233 -4.75 -7.80 3.57
CA ALA A 233 -5.31 -7.29 4.82
C ALA A 233 -5.05 -5.78 5.01
N VAL A 234 -3.81 -5.35 4.76
CA VAL A 234 -3.41 -3.93 4.86
C VAL A 234 -4.07 -3.08 3.75
N ALA A 235 -4.24 -3.63 2.55
CA ALA A 235 -5.04 -2.99 1.50
C ALA A 235 -6.51 -2.85 1.94
N GLY A 236 -7.11 -3.88 2.53
CA GLY A 236 -8.45 -3.81 3.11
C GLY A 236 -8.59 -2.71 4.16
N LEU A 237 -7.60 -2.57 5.05
CA LEU A 237 -7.56 -1.47 6.00
C LEU A 237 -7.55 -0.10 5.29
N ALA A 238 -6.72 0.07 4.25
CA ALA A 238 -6.70 1.31 3.49
C ALA A 238 -8.05 1.60 2.82
N GLY A 239 -8.73 0.59 2.30
CA GLY A 239 -10.08 0.72 1.75
C GLY A 239 -11.14 1.11 2.78
N ALA A 240 -11.09 0.52 3.98
CA ALA A 240 -11.95 0.89 5.10
C ALA A 240 -11.72 2.35 5.55
N LEU A 241 -10.47 2.79 5.57
CA LEU A 241 -10.12 4.19 5.85
C LEU A 241 -10.58 5.14 4.74
N LEU A 242 -10.49 4.73 3.45
CA LEU A 242 -11.03 5.51 2.34
C LEU A 242 -12.55 5.66 2.43
N ALA A 243 -13.27 4.58 2.75
CA ALA A 243 -14.72 4.62 2.99
C ALA A 243 -15.07 5.62 4.10
N SER A 244 -14.36 5.54 5.23
CA SER A 244 -14.53 6.43 6.37
C SER A 244 -14.18 7.89 6.03
N HIS A 245 -13.20 8.10 5.15
CA HIS A 245 -12.77 9.43 4.71
C HIS A 245 -13.77 10.07 3.75
N ASN A 246 -14.22 9.34 2.75
CA ASN A 246 -15.08 9.87 1.70
C ASN A 246 -16.56 9.95 2.13
N GLY A 247 -16.96 9.17 3.15
CA GLY A 247 -18.37 9.04 3.53
C GLY A 247 -19.21 8.37 2.45
N PHE A 248 -18.57 7.68 1.51
CA PHE A 248 -19.21 7.05 0.36
C PHE A 248 -18.33 5.93 -0.19
N VAL A 249 -18.96 4.85 -0.63
CA VAL A 249 -18.31 3.68 -1.22
C VAL A 249 -19.06 3.29 -2.48
N SER A 250 -18.35 3.04 -3.58
CA SER A 250 -18.92 2.50 -4.82
C SER A 250 -18.05 1.40 -5.38
N PRO A 251 -18.58 0.47 -6.21
CA PRO A 251 -17.79 -0.59 -6.80
C PRO A 251 -16.63 -0.09 -7.66
N SER A 252 -16.67 1.13 -8.20
CA SER A 252 -15.61 1.66 -9.07
C SER A 252 -14.22 1.66 -8.42
N MET A 253 -14.13 1.76 -7.09
CA MET A 253 -12.85 1.64 -6.36
C MET A 253 -12.21 0.24 -6.44
N MET A 254 -12.97 -0.77 -6.84
CA MET A 254 -12.53 -2.16 -7.03
C MET A 254 -12.08 -2.44 -8.46
N HIS A 255 -12.31 -1.49 -9.37
CA HIS A 255 -11.98 -1.65 -10.77
C HIS A 255 -10.46 -1.85 -10.94
N TRP A 256 -10.06 -2.67 -11.90
CA TRP A 256 -8.66 -3.07 -12.04
C TRP A 256 -7.72 -1.91 -12.35
N THR A 257 -8.24 -0.84 -12.95
CA THR A 257 -7.51 0.39 -13.24
C THR A 257 -6.94 1.02 -11.96
N GLU A 258 -7.66 0.94 -10.84
CA GLU A 258 -7.17 1.40 -9.53
C GLU A 258 -5.95 0.59 -9.06
N SER A 259 -5.93 -0.72 -9.34
CA SER A 259 -4.75 -1.55 -9.06
C SER A 259 -3.57 -1.16 -9.96
N ALA A 260 -3.84 -0.86 -11.23
CA ALA A 260 -2.81 -0.43 -12.17
C ALA A 260 -2.20 0.92 -11.74
N ILE A 261 -3.03 1.88 -11.34
CA ILE A 261 -2.60 3.19 -10.81
C ILE A 261 -1.74 3.00 -9.55
N LEU A 262 -2.16 2.13 -8.63
CA LEU A 262 -1.35 1.80 -7.44
C LEU A 262 0.01 1.20 -7.80
N ILE A 263 0.08 0.31 -8.78
CA ILE A 263 1.36 -0.23 -9.28
C ILE A 263 2.21 0.90 -9.84
N VAL A 264 1.63 1.79 -10.66
CA VAL A 264 2.32 2.95 -11.23
C VAL A 264 2.92 3.84 -10.13
N MET A 265 2.15 4.16 -9.08
CA MET A 265 2.65 4.90 -7.92
C MET A 265 3.87 4.20 -7.30
N VAL A 266 3.79 2.89 -7.05
CA VAL A 266 4.90 2.12 -6.45
C VAL A 266 6.12 2.08 -7.38
N VAL A 267 5.94 1.92 -8.69
CA VAL A 267 7.02 1.89 -9.68
C VAL A 267 7.73 3.24 -9.75
N ILE A 268 6.97 4.34 -9.82
CA ILE A 268 7.48 5.72 -9.82
C ILE A 268 8.33 5.97 -8.57
N GLY A 269 7.80 5.57 -7.42
CA GLY A 269 8.50 5.74 -6.16
C GLY A 269 9.74 4.85 -6.03
N GLY A 270 9.75 3.65 -6.62
CA GLY A 270 10.87 2.71 -6.58
C GLY A 270 10.48 1.40 -5.91
N MET A 271 10.19 0.40 -6.75
CA MET A 271 9.80 -0.94 -6.35
C MET A 271 10.86 -1.61 -5.47
N GLY A 272 10.44 -2.14 -4.32
CA GLY A 272 11.35 -2.85 -3.40
C GLY A 272 12.17 -1.93 -2.48
N ASN A 273 11.99 -0.61 -2.58
CA ASN A 273 12.53 0.32 -1.60
C ASN A 273 11.50 0.65 -0.52
N ARG A 274 11.93 0.78 0.74
CA ARG A 274 11.06 1.11 1.88
C ARG A 274 10.26 2.40 1.67
N TRP A 275 10.88 3.38 0.99
CA TRP A 275 10.28 4.69 0.70
C TRP A 275 9.50 4.75 -0.62
N GLY A 276 9.52 3.67 -1.41
CA GLY A 276 8.93 3.65 -2.74
C GLY A 276 7.45 4.03 -2.72
N GLY A 277 6.64 3.33 -1.93
CA GLY A 277 5.20 3.65 -1.82
C GLY A 277 4.92 5.09 -1.36
N VAL A 278 5.68 5.59 -0.39
CA VAL A 278 5.50 6.94 0.18
C VAL A 278 5.80 8.03 -0.85
N ILE A 279 6.97 7.96 -1.49
CA ILE A 279 7.39 8.97 -2.48
C ILE A 279 6.51 8.89 -3.73
N GLY A 280 6.18 7.68 -4.16
CA GLY A 280 5.34 7.45 -5.33
C GLY A 280 3.94 8.02 -5.19
N VAL A 281 3.26 7.72 -4.07
CA VAL A 281 1.93 8.27 -3.77
C VAL A 281 1.99 9.78 -3.59
N GLY A 282 2.99 10.26 -2.85
CA GLY A 282 3.20 11.69 -2.62
C GLY A 282 3.32 12.46 -3.93
N LEU A 283 4.19 12.01 -4.84
CA LEU A 283 4.37 12.64 -6.15
C LEU A 283 3.13 12.51 -7.03
N TRP A 284 2.57 11.30 -7.16
CA TRP A 284 1.44 11.07 -8.05
C TRP A 284 0.21 11.88 -7.64
N LEU A 285 -0.21 11.81 -6.37
CA LEU A 285 -1.42 12.48 -5.92
C LEU A 285 -1.27 14.00 -5.87
N THR A 286 -0.09 14.52 -5.49
CA THR A 286 0.13 15.97 -5.50
C THR A 286 0.12 16.51 -6.91
N LEU A 287 0.76 15.80 -7.84
CA LEU A 287 0.75 16.21 -9.24
C LEU A 287 -0.64 16.06 -9.85
N GLU A 288 -1.38 15.00 -9.54
CA GLU A 288 -2.79 14.85 -9.92
C GLU A 288 -3.65 16.03 -9.45
N GLU A 289 -3.54 16.42 -8.17
CA GLU A 289 -4.30 17.54 -7.61
C GLU A 289 -3.93 18.87 -8.29
N VAL A 290 -2.64 19.11 -8.50
CA VAL A 290 -2.15 20.34 -9.15
C VAL A 290 -2.59 20.40 -10.61
N LEU A 291 -2.47 19.32 -11.37
CA LEU A 291 -2.83 19.31 -12.79
C LEU A 291 -4.33 19.47 -13.00
N LYS A 292 -5.16 18.89 -12.11
CA LYS A 292 -6.62 19.07 -12.18
C LYS A 292 -7.05 20.53 -12.04
N MET A 293 -6.26 21.38 -11.38
CA MET A 293 -6.54 22.82 -11.29
C MET A 293 -6.31 23.56 -12.62
N TYR A 294 -5.48 23.03 -13.52
CA TYR A 294 -5.08 23.71 -14.76
C TYR A 294 -5.61 23.03 -16.03
N THR A 295 -5.88 21.73 -16.02
CA THR A 295 -6.19 20.97 -17.25
C THR A 295 -7.06 19.75 -16.97
N GLU A 296 -8.08 19.54 -17.80
CA GLU A 296 -8.96 18.36 -17.73
C GLU A 296 -8.23 17.07 -18.16
N TYR A 297 -7.27 17.18 -19.08
CA TYR A 297 -6.41 16.10 -19.56
C TYR A 297 -5.22 15.78 -18.62
N TRP A 298 -5.44 15.80 -17.31
CA TRP A 298 -4.41 15.57 -16.28
C TRP A 298 -3.71 14.20 -16.37
N HIS A 299 -4.31 13.24 -17.07
CA HIS A 299 -3.72 11.92 -17.34
C HIS A 299 -2.52 11.97 -18.30
N TRP A 300 -2.49 12.89 -19.28
CA TRP A 300 -1.42 12.93 -20.29
C TRP A 300 -0.04 13.25 -19.67
N PRO A 301 0.12 14.28 -18.83
CA PRO A 301 1.41 14.55 -18.20
C PRO A 301 1.86 13.45 -17.24
N LEU A 302 0.93 12.78 -16.54
CA LEU A 302 1.25 11.67 -15.64
C LEU A 302 1.76 10.44 -16.40
N GLY A 303 1.17 10.14 -17.56
CA GLY A 303 1.68 9.09 -18.45
C GLY A 303 3.07 9.42 -18.97
N LEU A 304 3.32 10.68 -19.36
CA LEU A 304 4.64 11.13 -19.80
C LEU A 304 5.68 11.06 -18.66
N LEU A 305 5.30 11.45 -17.45
CA LEU A 305 6.13 11.33 -16.25
C LEU A 305 6.53 9.87 -16.00
N LEU A 306 5.57 8.94 -16.10
CA LEU A 306 5.83 7.51 -15.93
C LEU A 306 6.86 7.02 -16.96
N ILE A 307 6.68 7.37 -18.24
CA ILE A 307 7.64 7.04 -19.30
C ILE A 307 9.03 7.60 -18.93
N ALA A 308 9.11 8.89 -18.60
CA ALA A 308 10.37 9.52 -18.23
C ALA A 308 11.06 8.79 -17.05
N ILE A 309 10.32 8.44 -16.00
CA ILE A 309 10.89 7.74 -14.85
C ILE A 309 11.37 6.34 -15.22
N VAL A 310 10.62 5.59 -16.04
CA VAL A 310 11.04 4.25 -16.47
C VAL A 310 12.33 4.30 -17.29
N PHE A 311 12.50 5.31 -18.15
CA PHE A 311 13.72 5.45 -18.97
C PHE A 311 14.91 6.06 -18.20
N PHE A 312 14.69 7.07 -17.37
CA PHE A 312 15.76 7.83 -16.72
C PHE A 312 16.07 7.40 -15.28
N ALA A 313 15.14 6.74 -14.59
CA ALA A 313 15.27 6.29 -13.21
C ALA A 313 14.69 4.87 -13.01
N PRO A 314 15.30 3.81 -13.59
CA PRO A 314 14.76 2.45 -13.58
C PRO A 314 14.67 1.79 -12.19
N ARG A 315 15.33 2.36 -11.17
CA ARG A 315 15.18 1.96 -9.76
C ARG A 315 14.15 2.81 -8.99
N GLY A 316 13.46 3.71 -9.68
CA GLY A 316 12.51 4.70 -9.15
C GLY A 316 13.15 5.86 -8.40
N LEU A 317 12.35 6.85 -8.03
CA LEU A 317 12.81 8.11 -7.43
C LEU A 317 13.44 7.94 -6.06
N ALA A 318 12.97 6.97 -5.26
CA ALA A 318 13.50 6.72 -3.94
C ALA A 318 14.97 6.22 -3.97
N ALA A 319 15.45 5.70 -5.10
CA ALA A 319 16.85 5.31 -5.28
C ALA A 319 17.79 6.53 -5.41
N LEU A 320 17.28 7.70 -5.84
CA LEU A 320 18.07 8.93 -5.93
C LEU A 320 18.46 9.49 -4.54
N PHE A 321 17.62 9.21 -3.54
CA PHE A 321 17.86 9.58 -2.14
C PHE A 321 18.58 8.48 -1.34
N GLY A 322 18.77 7.30 -1.94
CA GLY A 322 19.62 6.24 -1.41
C GLY A 322 21.09 6.59 -1.59
N SER A 323 21.89 6.41 -0.53
CA SER A 323 23.36 6.59 -0.57
C SER A 323 23.97 5.90 -1.80
N LYS A 324 24.85 6.63 -2.51
CA LYS A 324 25.58 6.30 -3.76
C LYS A 324 26.40 4.98 -3.79
N GLY A 325 26.15 4.02 -2.90
CA GLY A 325 26.95 2.80 -2.73
C GLY A 325 26.68 1.64 -3.69
N GLU A 326 25.64 1.69 -4.53
CA GLU A 326 25.30 0.61 -5.49
C GLU A 326 25.88 0.84 -6.90
N ARG A 327 26.93 1.66 -7.03
CA ARG A 327 27.65 1.86 -8.30
C ARG A 327 28.85 0.93 -8.37
N ALA A 328 28.61 -0.37 -8.45
CA ALA A 328 29.55 -1.38 -8.94
C ALA A 328 28.79 -2.64 -9.32
#